data_AF-A0A7I7LJZ6-F1
#
_entry.id   AF-A0A7I7LJZ6-F1
#
_cell.length_a   1.000
_cell.length_b   1.000
_cell.length_c   1.000
_cell.angle_alpha   90.00
_cell.angle_beta   90.00
_cell.angle_gamma   90.00
#
_symmetry.space_group_name_H-M   'P 1'
#
loop_
_entity.id
_entity.type
_entity.pdbx_description
1 polymer ?
#
loop_
_entity_poly.entity_id
_entity_poly.type
_entity_poly.pdbx_seq_one_letter_code
_entity_poly.pdbx_strand_id
1 'polypeptide(L)'
;MRTHAISDDLWSLIVAVLPAGRRRGRPWNDHRRTLEGIIWRYRTGSPWRDLPEHFGPWQSVAERHLRWSVDGIYARIFAAIASDLDAEDADLGALLSVDSTSVRAHQHAAGARPGAAQGDLSNYKKYLDEPDDHAIGRSRGGLTTKIHALTDQLCSPVTLALSAGQAGDNPMLWPLLAARCSNSYAPFHLLADKAYSHDSTRAQLRRLKIAHTIPERSDQITRRKAKGRNRGRPPGFSGRIYKHRNTVERSFNRLKHWRAVATRYDKYALTYLGGATLAAIITYHRVRN
;
A
#
# COMPACT_ATOMS: atom_id res chain seq x y z
N MET A 1 4.90 22.13 -17.55
CA MET A 1 4.02 21.25 -16.75
C MET A 1 4.09 19.88 -17.42
N ARG A 2 4.43 18.77 -16.72
CA ARG A 2 4.49 17.44 -17.37
C ARG A 2 3.10 17.14 -17.96
N THR A 3 3.05 16.90 -19.26
CA THR A 3 1.82 16.89 -20.05
C THR A 3 0.92 15.70 -19.70
N HIS A 4 1.49 14.57 -19.26
CA HIS A 4 0.77 13.39 -18.76
C HIS A 4 1.61 12.66 -17.69
N ALA A 5 1.00 12.15 -16.63
CA ALA A 5 1.68 11.38 -15.60
C ALA A 5 1.75 9.87 -15.92
N ILE A 6 0.90 9.38 -16.83
CA ILE A 6 0.77 7.99 -17.28
C ILE A 6 1.31 7.88 -18.71
N SER A 7 2.33 7.05 -18.92
CA SER A 7 2.83 6.66 -20.26
C SER A 7 1.82 5.82 -21.02
N ASP A 8 1.97 5.69 -22.34
CA ASP A 8 1.09 4.85 -23.15
C ASP A 8 1.22 3.36 -22.81
N ASP A 9 2.43 2.91 -22.47
CA ASP A 9 2.68 1.53 -22.02
C ASP A 9 1.95 1.23 -20.71
N LEU A 10 2.10 2.11 -19.70
CA LEU A 10 1.38 1.97 -18.44
C LEU A 10 -0.14 2.05 -18.66
N TRP A 11 -0.58 2.93 -19.56
CA TRP A 11 -1.99 3.07 -19.86
C TRP A 11 -2.58 1.79 -20.46
N SER A 12 -1.83 1.10 -21.31
CA SER A 12 -2.23 -0.17 -21.91
C SER A 12 -2.46 -1.27 -20.87
N LEU A 13 -1.63 -1.32 -19.83
CA LEU A 13 -1.83 -2.24 -18.69
C LEU A 13 -3.05 -1.84 -17.84
N ILE A 14 -3.20 -0.54 -17.57
CA ILE A 14 -4.31 -0.03 -16.73
C ILE A 14 -5.66 -0.27 -17.41
N VAL A 15 -5.79 0.06 -18.70
CA VAL A 15 -7.07 0.03 -19.40
C VAL A 15 -7.66 -1.39 -19.49
N ALA A 16 -6.81 -2.42 -19.54
CA ALA A 16 -7.22 -3.83 -19.55
C ALA A 16 -7.97 -4.23 -18.27
N VAL A 17 -7.71 -3.57 -17.14
CA VAL A 17 -8.35 -3.87 -15.84
C VAL A 17 -9.54 -2.95 -15.55
N LEU A 18 -9.61 -1.79 -16.22
CA LEU A 18 -10.69 -0.84 -16.01
C LEU A 18 -12.02 -1.41 -16.48
N PRO A 19 -13.13 -1.11 -15.76
CA PRO A 19 -14.44 -1.56 -16.17
C PRO A 19 -14.79 -1.03 -17.56
N ALA A 20 -15.46 -1.84 -18.38
CA ALA A 20 -16.03 -1.39 -19.64
C ALA A 20 -17.06 -0.28 -19.41
N GLY A 21 -17.25 0.59 -20.42
CA GLY A 21 -18.20 1.70 -20.36
C GLY A 21 -19.61 1.27 -19.90
N ARG A 22 -20.35 2.17 -19.26
CA ARG A 22 -21.70 1.89 -18.78
C ARG A 22 -22.63 1.54 -19.93
N ARG A 23 -23.31 0.38 -19.83
CA ARG A 23 -24.38 -0.05 -20.75
C ARG A 23 -25.68 0.76 -20.62
N ARG A 24 -25.92 1.40 -19.47
CA ARG A 24 -27.11 2.25 -19.20
C ARG A 24 -26.72 3.50 -18.41
N GLY A 25 -27.40 4.62 -18.69
CA GLY A 25 -27.14 5.94 -18.09
C GLY A 25 -26.08 6.75 -18.84
N ARG A 26 -25.70 7.92 -18.29
CA ARG A 26 -24.68 8.79 -18.90
C ARG A 26 -23.34 8.05 -19.04
N PRO A 27 -22.72 8.05 -20.23
CA PRO A 27 -21.39 7.47 -20.43
C PRO A 27 -20.37 8.04 -19.45
N TRP A 28 -19.34 7.25 -19.15
CA TRP A 28 -18.24 7.76 -18.34
C TRP A 28 -17.41 8.79 -19.13
N ASN A 29 -16.88 9.77 -18.40
CA ASN A 29 -15.82 10.61 -18.93
C ASN A 29 -14.61 9.74 -19.27
N ASP A 30 -13.77 10.24 -20.17
CA ASP A 30 -12.51 9.57 -20.53
C ASP A 30 -11.75 9.10 -19.28
N HIS A 31 -11.42 7.80 -19.27
CA HIS A 31 -10.82 7.15 -18.11
C HIS A 31 -9.41 7.66 -17.85
N ARG A 32 -8.62 7.85 -18.91
CA ARG A 32 -7.23 8.32 -18.78
C ARG A 32 -7.21 9.71 -18.18
N ARG A 33 -7.99 10.63 -18.73
CA ARG A 33 -8.15 12.00 -18.22
C ARG A 33 -8.64 12.03 -16.78
N THR A 34 -9.59 11.16 -16.42
CA THR A 34 -10.06 11.06 -15.03
C THR A 34 -8.93 10.60 -14.11
N LEU A 35 -8.17 9.57 -14.48
CA LEU A 35 -7.08 9.02 -13.67
C LEU A 35 -5.92 10.02 -13.54
N GLU A 36 -5.58 10.73 -14.61
CA GLU A 36 -4.61 11.83 -14.60
C GLU A 36 -5.02 12.96 -13.63
N GLY A 37 -6.30 13.31 -13.59
CA GLY A 37 -6.82 14.28 -12.60
C GLY A 37 -6.67 13.80 -11.15
N ILE A 38 -6.92 12.50 -10.90
CA ILE A 38 -6.69 11.89 -9.58
C ILE A 38 -5.21 11.94 -9.22
N ILE A 39 -4.32 11.60 -10.17
CA ILE A 39 -2.87 11.66 -9.99
C ILE A 39 -2.45 13.09 -9.65
N TRP A 40 -2.90 14.07 -10.42
CA TRP A 40 -2.59 15.48 -10.19
C TRP A 40 -2.95 15.88 -8.75
N ARG A 41 -4.18 15.58 -8.31
CA ARG A 41 -4.65 15.90 -6.96
C ARG A 41 -3.77 15.29 -5.90
N TYR A 42 -3.41 14.00 -6.03
CA TYR A 42 -2.59 13.35 -5.02
C TYR A 42 -1.13 13.84 -5.01
N ARG A 43 -0.59 14.24 -6.18
CA ARG A 43 0.76 14.82 -6.27
C ARG A 43 0.82 16.20 -5.63
N THR A 44 -0.17 17.06 -5.90
CA THR A 44 -0.20 18.46 -5.41
C THR A 44 -0.70 18.57 -3.97
N GLY A 45 -1.56 17.65 -3.53
CA GLY A 45 -2.23 17.78 -2.24
C GLY A 45 -3.36 18.82 -2.24
N SER A 46 -3.76 19.31 -3.42
CA SER A 46 -4.80 20.32 -3.53
C SER A 46 -6.19 19.77 -3.15
N PRO A 47 -7.09 20.61 -2.62
CA PRO A 47 -8.51 20.29 -2.53
C PRO A 47 -9.09 19.85 -3.88
N TRP A 48 -10.09 18.97 -3.86
CA TRP A 48 -10.76 18.54 -5.10
C TRP A 48 -11.37 19.70 -5.89
N ARG A 49 -11.85 20.74 -5.21
CA ARG A 49 -12.44 21.93 -5.85
C ARG A 49 -11.47 22.73 -6.70
N ASP A 50 -10.17 22.56 -6.46
CA ASP A 50 -9.11 23.28 -7.18
C ASP A 50 -8.53 22.43 -8.32
N LEU A 51 -9.20 21.33 -8.68
CA LEU A 51 -8.81 20.49 -9.80
C LEU A 51 -8.89 21.30 -11.10
N PRO A 52 -7.82 21.34 -11.93
CA PRO A 52 -7.84 22.06 -13.19
C PRO A 52 -8.97 21.60 -14.12
N GLU A 53 -9.63 22.57 -14.77
CA GLU A 53 -10.83 22.33 -15.57
C GLU A 53 -10.61 21.34 -16.73
N HIS A 54 -9.39 21.24 -17.26
CA HIS A 54 -9.06 20.31 -18.34
C HIS A 54 -9.19 18.83 -17.94
N PHE A 55 -9.20 18.49 -16.64
CA PHE A 55 -9.51 17.13 -16.19
C PHE A 55 -11.02 16.84 -16.16
N GLY A 56 -11.85 17.88 -16.35
CA GLY A 56 -13.30 17.83 -16.26
C GLY A 56 -13.83 18.21 -14.86
N PRO A 57 -15.15 18.08 -14.64
CA PRO A 57 -15.78 18.48 -13.38
C PRO A 57 -15.20 17.70 -12.19
N TRP A 58 -14.74 18.42 -11.17
CA TRP A 58 -14.08 17.81 -10.01
C TRP A 58 -14.95 16.77 -9.29
N GLN A 59 -16.28 16.98 -9.25
CA GLN A 59 -17.21 16.03 -8.64
C GLN A 59 -17.15 14.68 -9.35
N SER A 60 -17.08 14.68 -10.68
CA SER A 60 -17.00 13.45 -11.49
C SER A 60 -15.70 12.70 -11.25
N VAL A 61 -14.59 13.43 -11.10
CA VAL A 61 -13.27 12.83 -10.82
C VAL A 61 -13.22 12.25 -9.40
N ALA A 62 -13.72 13.01 -8.41
CA ALA A 62 -13.77 12.57 -7.01
C ALA A 62 -14.71 11.37 -6.80
N GLU A 63 -15.90 11.37 -7.41
CA GLU A 63 -16.83 10.23 -7.36
C GLU A 63 -16.21 8.99 -8.02
N ARG A 64 -15.50 9.17 -9.14
CA ARG A 64 -14.81 8.05 -9.80
C ARG A 64 -13.67 7.51 -8.94
N HIS A 65 -12.91 8.37 -8.27
CA HIS A 65 -11.89 7.96 -7.32
C HIS A 65 -12.49 7.14 -6.16
N LEU A 66 -13.58 7.61 -5.56
CA LEU A 66 -14.30 6.90 -4.51
C LEU A 66 -14.79 5.53 -4.99
N ARG A 67 -15.51 5.48 -6.11
CA ARG A 67 -16.05 4.24 -6.67
C ARG A 67 -14.94 3.24 -6.98
N TRP A 68 -13.88 3.66 -7.66
CA TRP A 68 -12.74 2.78 -7.96
C TRP A 68 -11.98 2.30 -6.72
N SER A 69 -11.99 3.08 -5.64
CA SER A 69 -11.40 2.67 -4.37
C SER A 69 -12.22 1.57 -3.69
N VAL A 70 -13.55 1.73 -3.66
CA VAL A 70 -14.48 0.77 -3.05
C VAL A 70 -14.61 -0.51 -3.87
N ASP A 71 -14.62 -0.39 -5.20
CA ASP A 71 -14.68 -1.51 -6.16
C ASP A 71 -13.34 -2.26 -6.28
N GLY A 72 -12.29 -1.82 -5.56
CA GLY A 72 -10.97 -2.47 -5.55
C GLY A 72 -10.19 -2.33 -6.87
N ILE A 73 -10.55 -1.39 -7.74
CA ILE A 73 -9.94 -1.22 -9.07
C ILE A 73 -8.42 -1.02 -8.96
N TYR A 74 -7.97 -0.14 -8.06
CA TYR A 74 -6.53 0.11 -7.87
C TYR A 74 -5.78 -1.15 -7.43
N ALA A 75 -6.37 -1.96 -6.55
CA ALA A 75 -5.76 -3.20 -6.09
C ALA A 75 -5.62 -4.21 -7.23
N ARG A 76 -6.62 -4.31 -8.12
CA ARG A 76 -6.55 -5.17 -9.31
C ARG A 76 -5.53 -4.68 -10.33
N ILE A 77 -5.47 -3.37 -10.59
CA ILE A 77 -4.43 -2.78 -11.46
C ILE A 77 -3.06 -3.12 -10.89
N PHE A 78 -2.88 -2.92 -9.59
CA PHE A 78 -1.60 -3.16 -8.95
C PHE A 78 -1.22 -4.64 -8.96
N ALA A 79 -2.18 -5.55 -8.76
CA ALA A 79 -1.98 -6.98 -8.88
C ALA A 79 -1.57 -7.41 -10.30
N ALA A 80 -2.26 -6.89 -11.33
CA ALA A 80 -1.92 -7.18 -12.72
C ALA A 80 -0.48 -6.74 -13.07
N ILE A 81 -0.10 -5.52 -12.66
CA ILE A 81 1.24 -4.99 -12.85
C ILE A 81 2.28 -5.76 -12.02
N ALA A 82 1.91 -6.21 -10.81
CA ALA A 82 2.80 -7.00 -9.98
C ALA A 82 3.03 -8.42 -10.52
N SER A 83 2.07 -9.03 -11.23
CA SER A 83 2.27 -10.34 -11.87
C SER A 83 3.29 -10.28 -13.00
N ASP A 84 3.38 -9.15 -13.72
CA ASP A 84 4.42 -8.95 -14.75
C ASP A 84 5.84 -8.94 -14.15
N LEU A 85 6.01 -8.54 -12.88
CA LEU A 85 7.31 -8.64 -12.16
C LEU A 85 7.88 -10.04 -12.16
N ASP A 86 7.01 -10.99 -11.84
CA ASP A 86 7.45 -12.33 -11.50
C ASP A 86 7.86 -13.10 -12.77
N ALA A 87 7.51 -12.57 -13.95
CA ALA A 87 7.98 -13.05 -15.24
C ALA A 87 9.37 -12.50 -15.61
N GLU A 88 9.70 -11.26 -15.23
CA GLU A 88 10.96 -10.61 -15.62
C GLU A 88 12.12 -10.83 -14.62
N ASP A 89 11.82 -11.03 -13.33
CA ASP A 89 12.80 -10.98 -12.23
C ASP A 89 13.05 -12.37 -11.56
N ALA A 90 12.99 -13.45 -12.34
CA ALA A 90 13.05 -14.83 -11.84
C ALA A 90 14.43 -15.28 -11.29
N ASP A 91 15.52 -14.58 -11.63
CA ASP A 91 16.89 -15.02 -11.37
C ASP A 91 17.55 -14.42 -10.11
N LEU A 92 16.97 -13.38 -9.51
CA LEU A 92 17.45 -12.78 -8.26
C LEU A 92 16.47 -13.10 -7.15
N GLY A 93 16.77 -14.09 -6.30
CA GLY A 93 15.90 -14.48 -5.17
C GLY A 93 15.28 -13.26 -4.48
N ALA A 94 13.99 -13.02 -4.74
CA ALA A 94 13.40 -11.70 -4.55
C ALA A 94 13.48 -11.28 -3.08
N LEU A 95 14.20 -10.19 -2.77
CA LEU A 95 14.20 -9.63 -1.42
C LEU A 95 13.03 -8.66 -1.30
N LEU A 96 12.13 -8.92 -0.36
CA LEU A 96 11.06 -8.00 -0.01
C LEU A 96 11.27 -7.45 1.40
N SER A 97 11.34 -6.14 1.54
CA SER A 97 11.41 -5.47 2.83
C SER A 97 10.03 -5.03 3.30
N VAL A 98 9.71 -5.29 4.57
CA VAL A 98 8.50 -4.82 5.23
C VAL A 98 8.82 -3.79 6.31
N ASP A 99 8.04 -2.73 6.32
CA ASP A 99 7.99 -1.73 7.39
C ASP A 99 6.69 -0.93 7.27
N SER A 100 6.47 -0.01 8.19
CA SER A 100 5.37 0.94 8.14
C SER A 100 5.87 2.39 8.24
N THR A 101 5.05 3.32 7.77
CA THR A 101 5.31 4.74 7.95
C THR A 101 4.06 5.48 8.39
N SER A 102 4.21 6.31 9.41
CA SER A 102 3.12 7.16 9.91
C SER A 102 2.97 8.42 9.04
N VAL A 103 1.72 8.76 8.76
CA VAL A 103 1.30 9.97 8.06
C VAL A 103 0.29 10.71 8.93
N ARG A 104 0.42 12.03 9.03
CA ARG A 104 -0.57 12.86 9.73
C ARG A 104 -1.87 12.91 8.95
N ALA A 105 -2.97 12.73 9.66
CA ALA A 105 -4.31 13.01 9.16
C ALA A 105 -4.63 14.48 9.47
N HIS A 106 -4.88 15.27 8.42
CA HIS A 106 -5.34 16.64 8.56
C HIS A 106 -6.70 16.69 9.24
N GLN A 107 -7.06 17.80 9.89
CA GLN A 107 -8.39 17.95 10.51
C GLN A 107 -9.56 17.72 9.52
N HIS A 108 -9.34 17.98 8.22
CA HIS A 108 -10.33 17.74 7.16
C HIS A 108 -10.55 16.25 6.84
N ALA A 109 -9.63 15.37 7.24
CA ALA A 109 -9.78 13.92 7.16
C ALA A 109 -10.65 13.35 8.30
N ALA A 110 -10.97 14.14 9.32
CA ALA A 110 -11.80 13.70 10.44
C ALA A 110 -13.31 13.78 10.14
N GLY A 111 -14.11 13.12 10.98
CA GLY A 111 -15.57 13.26 11.00
C GLY A 111 -16.32 12.45 9.95
N ALA A 112 -15.72 11.42 9.36
CA ALA A 112 -16.51 10.39 8.69
C ALA A 112 -17.32 9.60 9.72
N ARG A 113 -18.57 9.25 9.38
CA ARG A 113 -19.40 8.41 10.23
C ARG A 113 -19.00 6.93 10.02
N PRO A 114 -18.91 6.12 11.09
CA PRO A 114 -18.78 4.67 10.96
C PRO A 114 -19.89 4.12 10.05
N GLY A 115 -19.56 3.18 9.16
CA GLY A 115 -20.51 2.59 8.20
C GLY A 115 -20.97 3.50 7.06
N ALA A 116 -20.50 4.75 6.92
CA ALA A 116 -20.99 5.67 5.89
C ALA A 116 -20.66 5.29 4.44
N ALA A 117 -19.69 4.38 4.21
CA ALA A 117 -19.42 3.84 2.88
C ALA A 117 -20.56 2.91 2.36
N GLN A 118 -21.64 2.74 3.15
CA GLN A 118 -22.76 1.85 2.88
C GLN A 118 -23.95 2.56 2.18
N GLY A 119 -23.96 3.89 2.11
CA GLY A 119 -25.00 4.67 1.43
C GLY A 119 -24.61 5.02 -0.01
N ASP A 120 -25.44 4.63 -0.97
CA ASP A 120 -25.39 4.92 -2.44
C ASP A 120 -24.40 4.16 -3.34
N LEU A 121 -23.65 3.19 -2.83
CA LEU A 121 -22.94 2.22 -3.68
C LEU A 121 -23.68 0.90 -3.65
N SER A 122 -24.02 0.38 -4.84
CA SER A 122 -24.81 -0.83 -4.99
C SER A 122 -24.22 -2.00 -4.21
N ASN A 123 -25.00 -2.52 -3.26
CA ASN A 123 -24.64 -3.57 -2.28
C ASN A 123 -24.08 -4.89 -2.89
N TYR A 124 -24.15 -5.09 -4.21
CA TYR A 124 -23.87 -6.38 -4.86
C TYR A 124 -22.45 -6.54 -5.43
N LYS A 125 -21.54 -5.55 -5.31
CA LYS A 125 -20.12 -5.67 -5.79
C LYS A 125 -19.10 -4.89 -4.94
N LYS A 126 -19.24 -4.85 -3.62
CA LYS A 126 -18.21 -4.22 -2.77
C LYS A 126 -16.98 -5.16 -2.69
N TYR A 127 -15.81 -4.70 -3.12
CA TYR A 127 -14.60 -5.52 -3.12
C TYR A 127 -13.79 -5.39 -1.82
N LEU A 128 -13.87 -4.23 -1.15
CA LEU A 128 -13.15 -3.94 0.08
C LEU A 128 -14.07 -3.31 1.12
N ASP A 129 -13.90 -3.70 2.39
CA ASP A 129 -14.59 -3.09 3.51
C ASP A 129 -13.82 -1.90 4.09
N GLU A 130 -14.53 -0.79 4.26
CA GLU A 130 -14.04 0.38 4.96
C GLU A 130 -13.98 0.06 6.46
N PRO A 131 -12.81 0.17 7.11
CA PRO A 131 -12.69 -0.09 8.53
C PRO A 131 -13.44 0.97 9.35
N ASP A 132 -13.96 0.58 10.51
CA ASP A 132 -14.75 1.46 11.39
C ASP A 132 -13.97 2.70 11.87
N ASP A 133 -12.66 2.55 12.06
CA ASP A 133 -11.76 3.64 12.46
C ASP A 133 -11.22 4.44 11.25
N HIS A 134 -11.63 4.09 10.03
CA HIS A 134 -11.12 4.66 8.78
C HIS A 134 -9.59 4.61 8.67
N ALA A 135 -8.92 3.69 9.39
CA ALA A 135 -7.48 3.64 9.58
C ALA A 135 -6.89 4.97 10.11
N ILE A 136 -7.64 5.71 10.91
CA ILE A 136 -7.18 6.91 11.61
C ILE A 136 -7.17 6.64 13.10
N GLY A 137 -6.09 7.00 13.78
CA GLY A 137 -6.11 7.03 15.23
C GLY A 137 -4.98 7.80 15.86
N ARG A 138 -5.04 7.92 17.20
CA ARG A 138 -4.18 8.82 17.97
C ARG A 138 -2.79 8.23 18.16
N SER A 139 -1.78 8.98 17.75
CA SER A 139 -0.37 8.72 18.10
C SER A 139 0.23 9.94 18.80
N ARG A 140 1.52 9.88 19.14
CA ARG A 140 2.27 11.02 19.68
C ARG A 140 2.24 12.26 18.75
N GLY A 141 2.03 12.06 17.45
CA GLY A 141 1.93 13.13 16.46
C GLY A 141 0.52 13.67 16.21
N GLY A 142 -0.48 13.30 17.03
CA GLY A 142 -1.89 13.61 16.80
C GLY A 142 -2.61 12.51 16.03
N LEU A 143 -3.63 12.87 15.24
CA LEU A 143 -4.34 11.93 14.37
C LEU A 143 -3.43 11.48 13.23
N THR A 144 -3.28 10.16 13.08
CA THR A 144 -2.35 9.56 12.14
C THR A 144 -2.90 8.27 11.55
N THR A 145 -2.40 7.93 10.37
CA THR A 145 -2.58 6.66 9.67
C THR A 145 -1.21 6.06 9.42
N LYS A 146 -1.08 4.74 9.52
CA LYS A 146 0.11 4.02 9.10
C LYS A 146 -0.11 3.43 7.71
N ILE A 147 0.84 3.65 6.81
CA ILE A 147 0.96 2.91 5.56
C ILE A 147 1.97 1.79 5.80
N HIS A 148 1.55 0.54 5.65
CA HIS A 148 2.41 -0.63 5.70
C HIS A 148 2.71 -1.06 4.27
N ALA A 149 3.95 -1.45 3.99
CA ALA A 149 4.35 -1.83 2.64
C ALA A 149 5.27 -3.05 2.64
N LEU A 150 5.07 -3.93 1.66
CA LEU A 150 6.14 -4.78 1.13
C LEU A 150 6.79 -4.02 -0.03
N THR A 151 8.11 -3.97 -0.06
CA THR A 151 8.88 -3.23 -1.07
C THR A 151 9.99 -4.11 -1.64
N ASP A 152 10.18 -4.02 -2.95
CA ASP A 152 11.24 -4.72 -3.68
C ASP A 152 12.62 -4.03 -3.60
N GLN A 153 13.61 -4.60 -4.29
CA GLN A 153 14.97 -4.07 -4.32
C GLN A 153 15.11 -2.73 -5.07
N LEU A 154 14.18 -2.41 -5.98
CA LEU A 154 14.13 -1.14 -6.73
C LEU A 154 13.43 -0.01 -5.94
N CYS A 155 13.11 -0.29 -4.67
CA CYS A 155 12.39 0.62 -3.79
C CYS A 155 10.99 0.95 -4.33
N SER A 156 10.34 -0.01 -4.98
CA SER A 156 8.92 0.08 -5.33
C SER A 156 8.08 -0.72 -4.33
N PRO A 157 7.00 -0.15 -3.79
CA PRO A 157 6.01 -0.97 -3.12
C PRO A 157 5.47 -2.04 -4.08
N VAL A 158 5.17 -3.22 -3.55
CA VAL A 158 4.49 -4.33 -4.25
C VAL A 158 3.17 -4.70 -3.57
N THR A 159 3.03 -4.37 -2.29
CA THR A 159 1.79 -4.52 -1.52
C THR A 159 1.69 -3.37 -0.54
N LEU A 160 0.47 -2.82 -0.36
CA LEU A 160 0.17 -1.79 0.63
C LEU A 160 -1.01 -2.20 1.50
N ALA A 161 -0.97 -1.78 2.77
CA ALA A 161 -2.11 -1.86 3.69
C ALA A 161 -2.11 -0.65 4.63
N LEU A 162 -3.26 -0.36 5.24
CA LEU A 162 -3.40 0.71 6.21
C LEU A 162 -3.76 0.18 7.58
N SER A 163 -3.35 0.92 8.61
CA SER A 163 -3.90 0.78 9.96
C SER A 163 -4.02 2.15 10.63
N ALA A 164 -4.81 2.24 11.69
CA ALA A 164 -4.79 3.41 12.57
C ALA A 164 -3.42 3.61 13.21
N GLY A 165 -3.11 4.87 13.56
CA GLY A 165 -1.80 5.32 14.01
C GLY A 165 -1.25 4.62 15.25
N GLN A 166 -2.10 4.24 16.19
CA GLN A 166 -1.74 3.51 17.41
C GLN A 166 -1.53 2.00 17.20
N ALA A 167 -1.98 1.45 16.06
CA ALA A 167 -1.92 0.02 15.83
C ALA A 167 -0.46 -0.44 15.71
N GLY A 168 -0.16 -1.62 16.26
CA GLY A 168 1.16 -2.25 16.13
C GLY A 168 1.42 -2.71 14.70
N ASP A 169 2.70 -2.77 14.31
CA ASP A 169 3.08 -3.11 12.93
C ASP A 169 3.04 -4.62 12.66
N ASN A 170 3.40 -5.44 13.65
CA ASN A 170 3.48 -6.90 13.50
C ASN A 170 2.16 -7.56 13.05
N PRO A 171 0.96 -7.21 13.58
CA PRO A 171 -0.31 -7.73 13.07
C PRO A 171 -0.57 -7.47 11.58
N MET A 172 -0.07 -6.34 11.05
CA MET A 172 -0.29 -5.94 9.65
C MET A 172 0.61 -6.70 8.65
N LEU A 173 1.56 -7.51 9.15
CA LEU A 173 2.35 -8.39 8.28
C LEU A 173 1.46 -9.41 7.55
N TRP A 174 0.44 -9.96 8.21
CA TRP A 174 -0.37 -11.03 7.62
C TRP A 174 -1.25 -10.57 6.46
N PRO A 175 -1.98 -9.44 6.54
CA PRO A 175 -2.68 -8.89 5.39
C PRO A 175 -1.74 -8.64 4.20
N LEU A 176 -0.53 -8.13 4.43
CA LEU A 176 0.44 -7.88 3.36
C LEU A 176 0.91 -9.17 2.69
N LEU A 177 1.28 -10.18 3.49
CA LEU A 177 1.74 -11.47 2.95
C LEU A 177 0.61 -12.22 2.25
N ALA A 178 -0.61 -12.17 2.79
CA ALA A 178 -1.78 -12.77 2.15
C ALA A 178 -2.03 -12.13 0.77
N ALA A 179 -2.02 -10.81 0.67
CA ALA A 179 -2.15 -10.11 -0.61
C ALA A 179 -0.99 -10.43 -1.58
N ARG A 180 0.27 -10.44 -1.11
CA ARG A 180 1.42 -10.82 -1.95
C ARG A 180 1.27 -12.24 -2.51
N CYS A 181 0.97 -13.21 -1.66
CA CYS A 181 0.84 -14.62 -2.05
C CYS A 181 -0.41 -14.89 -2.91
N SER A 182 -1.42 -14.02 -2.84
CA SER A 182 -2.62 -14.13 -3.69
C SER A 182 -2.37 -13.57 -5.09
N ASN A 183 -1.50 -12.55 -5.19
CA ASN A 183 -1.15 -11.92 -6.47
C ASN A 183 -0.01 -12.64 -7.19
N SER A 184 0.83 -13.38 -6.46
CA SER A 184 1.79 -14.28 -7.08
C SER A 184 2.38 -15.33 -6.13
N TYR A 185 2.85 -16.41 -6.77
CA TYR A 185 3.45 -17.57 -6.13
C TYR A 185 4.98 -17.56 -6.13
N ALA A 186 5.61 -16.49 -6.65
CA ALA A 186 7.06 -16.42 -6.74
C ALA A 186 7.71 -16.43 -5.34
N PRO A 187 8.73 -17.27 -5.12
CA PRO A 187 9.41 -17.33 -3.83
C PRO A 187 10.16 -16.02 -3.54
N PHE A 188 10.16 -15.60 -2.28
CA PHE A 188 10.87 -14.41 -1.84
C PHE A 188 11.45 -14.59 -0.43
N HIS A 189 12.42 -13.74 -0.10
CA HIS A 189 13.01 -13.64 1.24
C HIS A 189 12.58 -12.31 1.89
N LEU A 190 11.91 -12.42 3.04
CA LEU A 190 11.40 -11.29 3.81
C LEU A 190 12.49 -10.64 4.67
N LEU A 191 12.64 -9.32 4.55
CA LEU A 191 13.43 -8.48 5.46
C LEU A 191 12.49 -7.70 6.34
N ALA A 192 12.64 -7.80 7.66
CA ALA A 192 11.82 -7.06 8.59
C ALA A 192 12.65 -6.55 9.76
N ASP A 193 12.19 -5.45 10.35
CA ASP A 193 12.82 -4.86 11.52
C ASP A 193 12.57 -5.69 12.81
N LYS A 194 13.07 -5.19 13.94
CA LYS A 194 12.93 -5.88 15.23
C LYS A 194 11.49 -5.87 15.77
N ALA A 195 10.61 -4.99 15.29
CA ALA A 195 9.20 -4.97 15.69
C ALA A 195 8.46 -6.25 15.23
N TYR A 196 8.92 -6.88 14.14
CA TYR A 196 8.39 -8.16 13.63
C TYR A 196 9.04 -9.42 14.24
N SER A 197 9.86 -9.27 15.29
CA SER A 197 10.67 -10.36 15.85
C SER A 197 9.93 -11.37 16.74
N HIS A 198 8.61 -11.25 16.90
CA HIS A 198 7.83 -12.07 17.82
C HIS A 198 7.89 -13.57 17.45
N ASP A 199 7.88 -14.45 18.46
CA ASP A 199 8.04 -15.90 18.24
C ASP A 199 6.91 -16.48 17.38
N SER A 200 5.67 -16.02 17.57
CA SER A 200 4.54 -16.43 16.72
C SER A 200 4.71 -15.99 15.27
N THR A 201 5.27 -14.80 15.02
CA THR A 201 5.59 -14.32 13.68
C THR A 201 6.57 -15.24 12.98
N ARG A 202 7.67 -15.59 13.65
CA ARG A 202 8.68 -16.49 13.09
C ARG A 202 8.13 -17.90 12.88
N ALA A 203 7.31 -18.41 13.80
CA ALA A 203 6.68 -19.71 13.67
C ALA A 203 5.77 -19.79 12.44
N GLN A 204 4.98 -18.74 12.21
CA GLN A 204 4.07 -18.69 11.08
C GLN A 204 4.81 -18.45 9.75
N LEU A 205 5.86 -17.63 9.71
CA LEU A 205 6.74 -17.52 8.53
C LEU A 205 7.37 -18.88 8.15
N ARG A 206 7.82 -19.67 9.14
CA ARG A 206 8.31 -21.04 8.90
C ARG A 206 7.21 -21.97 8.37
N ARG A 207 5.99 -21.89 8.92
CA ARG A 207 4.84 -22.67 8.44
C ARG A 207 4.50 -22.35 6.99
N LEU A 208 4.60 -21.09 6.61
CA LEU A 208 4.39 -20.61 5.23
C LEU A 208 5.61 -20.81 4.32
N LYS A 209 6.71 -21.38 4.83
CA LYS A 209 7.98 -21.57 4.11
C LYS A 209 8.57 -20.26 3.54
N ILE A 210 8.32 -19.14 4.20
CA ILE A 210 8.88 -17.83 3.81
C ILE A 210 10.24 -17.66 4.48
N ALA A 211 11.29 -17.64 3.67
CA ALA A 211 12.63 -17.30 4.12
C ALA A 211 12.63 -15.87 4.69
N HIS A 212 13.31 -15.63 5.81
CA HIS A 212 13.27 -14.33 6.46
C HIS A 212 14.56 -13.97 7.19
N THR A 213 14.85 -12.66 7.25
CA THR A 213 15.89 -12.07 8.09
C THR A 213 15.27 -10.98 8.94
N ILE A 214 15.14 -11.29 10.23
CA ILE A 214 14.53 -10.43 11.24
C ILE A 214 15.47 -10.48 12.44
N PRO A 215 16.04 -9.36 12.93
CA PRO A 215 16.90 -9.39 14.10
C PRO A 215 16.09 -9.73 15.37
N GLU A 216 16.75 -10.33 16.37
CA GLU A 216 16.15 -10.50 17.70
C GLU A 216 16.13 -9.16 18.46
N ARG A 217 15.13 -8.95 19.32
CA ARG A 217 15.17 -7.87 20.31
C ARG A 217 16.12 -8.21 21.46
N SER A 218 16.69 -7.19 22.09
CA SER A 218 17.61 -7.36 23.21
C SER A 218 16.97 -8.12 24.38
N ASP A 219 15.72 -7.81 24.73
CA ASP A 219 14.98 -8.50 25.79
C ASP A 219 14.73 -9.98 25.46
N GLN A 220 14.47 -10.31 24.19
CA GLN A 220 14.33 -11.70 23.73
C GLN A 220 15.64 -12.46 23.89
N ILE A 221 16.76 -11.86 23.49
CA ILE A 221 18.10 -12.45 23.65
C ILE A 221 18.38 -12.70 25.14
N THR A 222 18.11 -11.72 26.01
CA THR A 222 18.31 -11.86 27.46
C THR A 222 17.45 -12.97 28.05
N ARG A 223 16.13 -12.97 27.76
CA ARG A 223 15.21 -14.03 28.21
C ARG A 223 15.61 -15.41 27.72
N ARG A 224 16.08 -15.51 26.46
CA ARG A 224 16.58 -16.75 25.89
C ARG A 224 17.83 -17.22 26.62
N LYS A 225 18.82 -16.35 26.81
CA LYS A 225 20.07 -16.67 27.55
C LYS A 225 19.80 -17.08 28.99
N ALA A 226 18.83 -16.45 29.66
CA ALA A 226 18.44 -16.78 31.03
C ALA A 226 17.92 -18.21 31.19
N LYS A 227 17.44 -18.86 30.12
CA LYS A 227 17.02 -20.29 30.14
C LYS A 227 18.19 -21.28 30.20
N GLY A 228 19.44 -20.81 30.24
CA GLY A 228 20.62 -21.67 30.41
C GLY A 228 20.74 -22.74 29.31
N ARG A 229 20.78 -24.02 29.71
CA ARG A 229 20.86 -25.15 28.77
C ARG A 229 19.58 -25.31 27.91
N ASN A 230 18.43 -24.83 28.38
CA ASN A 230 17.13 -24.92 27.70
C ASN A 230 16.84 -23.74 26.75
N ARG A 231 17.87 -22.96 26.40
CA ARG A 231 17.75 -21.71 25.63
C ARG A 231 17.35 -21.87 24.16
N GLY A 232 17.31 -23.08 23.61
CA GLY A 232 17.10 -23.31 22.18
C GLY A 232 18.16 -22.64 21.28
N ARG A 233 18.02 -22.83 19.96
CA ARG A 233 18.92 -22.22 18.97
C ARG A 233 18.53 -20.76 18.70
N PRO A 234 19.49 -19.82 18.64
CA PRO A 234 19.21 -18.46 18.15
C PRO A 234 18.61 -18.50 16.73
N PRO A 235 17.67 -17.60 16.38
CA PRO A 235 17.25 -17.40 15.01
C PRO A 235 18.44 -17.09 14.10
N GLY A 236 18.43 -17.65 12.89
CA GLY A 236 19.42 -17.31 11.86
C GLY A 236 19.30 -15.83 11.49
N PHE A 237 20.44 -15.16 11.33
CA PHE A 237 20.50 -13.75 10.93
C PHE A 237 21.69 -13.52 10.00
N SER A 238 21.43 -12.91 8.85
CA SER A 238 22.47 -12.53 7.88
C SER A 238 22.59 -11.01 7.82
N GLY A 239 23.67 -10.46 8.38
CA GLY A 239 23.94 -9.02 8.35
C GLY A 239 24.10 -8.48 6.92
N ARG A 240 24.64 -9.29 6.00
CA ARG A 240 24.79 -8.92 4.58
C ARG A 240 23.43 -8.70 3.92
N ILE A 241 22.49 -9.64 4.10
CA ILE A 241 21.14 -9.53 3.55
C ILE A 241 20.37 -8.39 4.24
N TYR A 242 20.51 -8.25 5.57
CA TYR A 242 19.78 -7.24 6.33
C TYR A 242 20.09 -5.79 5.92
N LYS A 243 21.26 -5.52 5.32
CA LYS A 243 21.60 -4.20 4.76
C LYS A 243 20.60 -3.72 3.70
N HIS A 244 19.93 -4.64 3.00
CA HIS A 244 18.94 -4.32 1.97
C HIS A 244 17.59 -3.86 2.51
N ARG A 245 17.35 -3.89 3.84
CA ARG A 245 16.08 -3.43 4.43
C ARG A 245 15.78 -1.94 4.17
N ASN A 246 16.81 -1.12 3.88
CA ASN A 246 16.66 0.31 3.59
C ASN A 246 15.78 0.59 2.34
N THR A 247 15.53 -0.43 1.52
CA THR A 247 14.63 -0.33 0.35
C THR A 247 13.24 0.18 0.72
N VAL A 248 12.63 -0.30 1.81
CA VAL A 248 11.31 0.15 2.26
C VAL A 248 11.31 1.60 2.75
N GLU A 249 12.37 2.02 3.45
CA GLU A 249 12.53 3.40 3.92
C GLU A 249 12.62 4.37 2.73
N ARG A 250 13.42 4.01 1.71
CA ARG A 250 13.54 4.78 0.46
C ARG A 250 12.24 4.79 -0.35
N SER A 251 11.51 3.68 -0.37
CA SER A 251 10.19 3.57 -1.00
C SER A 251 9.17 4.50 -0.34
N PHE A 252 9.13 4.55 0.99
CA PHE A 252 8.28 5.51 1.71
C PHE A 252 8.66 6.96 1.42
N ASN A 253 9.95 7.28 1.37
CA ASN A 253 10.39 8.63 0.98
C ASN A 253 9.86 9.00 -0.41
N ARG A 254 9.93 8.06 -1.37
CA ARG A 254 9.41 8.28 -2.72
C ARG A 254 7.90 8.45 -2.75
N LEU A 255 7.15 7.60 -2.04
CA LEU A 255 5.70 7.73 -1.90
C LEU A 255 5.31 9.09 -1.31
N LYS A 256 6.04 9.57 -0.30
CA LYS A 256 5.79 10.87 0.35
C LYS A 256 6.21 12.09 -0.46
N HIS A 257 6.76 11.93 -1.67
CA HIS A 257 6.79 13.06 -2.63
C HIS A 257 5.41 13.43 -3.16
N TRP A 258 4.43 12.53 -3.04
CA TRP A 258 3.03 12.82 -3.32
C TRP A 258 2.43 13.51 -2.09
N ARG A 259 2.12 14.80 -2.20
CA ARG A 259 1.76 15.63 -1.05
C ARG A 259 0.52 15.12 -0.31
N ALA A 260 -0.48 14.60 -1.03
CA ALA A 260 -1.67 14.00 -0.41
C ALA A 260 -1.43 12.60 0.20
N VAL A 261 -0.30 11.96 -0.09
CA VAL A 261 0.15 10.72 0.58
C VAL A 261 1.05 11.07 1.77
N ALA A 262 1.79 12.17 1.71
CA ALA A 262 2.60 12.65 2.83
C ALA A 262 1.77 13.28 3.95
N THR A 263 0.60 13.82 3.63
CA THR A 263 -0.41 14.29 4.58
C THR A 263 -1.77 13.84 4.10
N ARG A 264 -2.46 13.05 4.92
CA ARG A 264 -3.77 12.50 4.59
C ARG A 264 -4.85 13.56 4.75
N TYR A 265 -5.55 13.85 3.68
CA TYR A 265 -6.77 14.69 3.68
C TYR A 265 -8.05 13.88 3.49
N ASP A 266 -7.92 12.66 2.99
CA ASP A 266 -9.05 11.78 2.68
C ASP A 266 -9.65 11.19 3.95
N LYS A 267 -10.98 11.26 4.05
CA LYS A 267 -11.71 10.78 5.22
C LYS A 267 -11.72 9.26 5.32
N TYR A 268 -11.94 8.57 4.20
CA TYR A 268 -12.05 7.11 4.15
C TYR A 268 -10.71 6.43 3.88
N ALA A 269 -10.46 5.32 4.57
CA ALA A 269 -9.27 4.49 4.40
C ALA A 269 -9.16 3.99 2.95
N LEU A 270 -10.26 3.54 2.36
CA LEU A 270 -10.25 2.99 1.01
C LEU A 270 -9.84 4.03 -0.04
N THR A 271 -10.35 5.26 0.06
CA THR A 271 -9.92 6.34 -0.84
C THR A 271 -8.45 6.67 -0.67
N TYR A 272 -7.98 6.77 0.58
CA TYR A 272 -6.59 7.06 0.87
C TYR A 272 -5.65 5.95 0.38
N LEU A 273 -6.02 4.69 0.62
CA LEU A 273 -5.29 3.51 0.12
C LEU A 273 -5.29 3.48 -1.40
N GLY A 274 -6.40 3.81 -2.07
CA GLY A 274 -6.49 3.91 -3.52
C GLY A 274 -5.50 4.93 -4.08
N GLY A 275 -5.38 6.10 -3.46
CA GLY A 275 -4.39 7.11 -3.84
C GLY A 275 -2.94 6.68 -3.58
N ALA A 276 -2.66 6.06 -2.44
CA ALA A 276 -1.33 5.52 -2.13
C ALA A 276 -0.94 4.37 -3.09
N THR A 277 -1.90 3.52 -3.46
CA THR A 277 -1.72 2.44 -4.44
C THR A 277 -1.46 3.00 -5.83
N LEU A 278 -2.17 4.05 -6.23
CA LEU A 278 -1.91 4.74 -7.49
C LEU A 278 -0.50 5.35 -7.54
N ALA A 279 -0.03 5.95 -6.43
CA ALA A 279 1.33 6.43 -6.32
C ALA A 279 2.37 5.29 -6.40
N ALA A 280 2.06 4.11 -5.85
CA ALA A 280 2.89 2.92 -5.98
C ALA A 280 2.93 2.38 -7.42
N ILE A 281 1.81 2.29 -8.11
CA ILE A 281 1.73 1.89 -9.53
C ILE A 281 2.59 2.79 -10.41
N ILE A 282 2.51 4.11 -10.22
CA ILE A 282 3.31 5.06 -11.00
C ILE A 282 4.79 4.97 -10.64
N THR A 283 5.11 4.70 -9.38
CA THR A 283 6.49 4.49 -8.92
C THR A 283 7.08 3.24 -9.56
N TYR A 284 6.32 2.15 -9.53
CA TYR A 284 6.67 0.87 -10.10
C TYR A 284 7.09 1.01 -11.57
N HIS A 285 6.24 1.65 -12.38
CA HIS A 285 6.50 1.76 -13.81
C HIS A 285 7.76 2.57 -14.10
N ARG A 286 8.02 3.61 -13.31
CA ARG A 286 9.18 4.51 -13.48
C ARG A 286 10.53 3.94 -13.08
N VAL A 287 10.56 2.87 -12.29
CA VAL A 287 11.83 2.25 -11.88
C VAL A 287 12.21 1.07 -12.77
N ARG A 288 11.32 0.67 -13.68
CA ARG A 288 11.49 -0.45 -14.61
C ARG A 288 11.53 -0.04 -16.08
N ASN A 289 11.17 1.20 -16.38
CA ASN A 289 11.22 1.84 -17.69
C ASN A 289 11.81 3.24 -17.54
#